data_AF-A0A2Z3GVB1-F1
#
_entry.id   AF-A0A2Z3GVB1-F1
#
_cell.length_a   1.000
_cell.length_b   1.000
_cell.length_c   1.000
_cell.angle_alpha   90.00
_cell.angle_beta   90.00
_cell.angle_gamma   90.00
#
_symmetry.space_group_name_H-M   'P 1'
#
loop_
_entity.id
_entity.type
_entity.pdbx_description
1 polymer ?
#
loop_
_entity_poly.entity_id
_entity_poly.type
_entity_poly.pdbx_seq_one_letter_code
_entity_poly.pdbx_strand_id
1 'polypeptide(L)'
;MSGAIERTVRDRLGIDPSTLGTSALDRAVQVRMTARGIDELALYTARLLTEQAERDALAAVLSVSETWFFRGGRALFDRLAGFAASRANRSGASVRVLSAPCSTGEEPYSLAIALLEQFGGADAYTVDAIDVSEPNLARASAGRYPAASFREPGPDVRPPYFRKVGDRWEVLPHIRAAVRFFSANLTDPIFLATERPYDLIVCRNVFIYFTPEAKQRAVANLDRLLALNGRLCLTPAEADRLPAGRFSPDGPPEFGIYRRAGSLSDIHATVPASLPVPQRPPSKAPAPPLAVPAPGTLAAARALADAGRLGDARAVCETLLRTAPGDADALALLGVVQLATGNTDAAYDAFGKALYLDPDHREAVTHMITLCERRGQTARADALRKRLAKHRPGEDQ
;
A
#
# COMPACT_ATOMS: atom_id res chain seq x y z
N MET A 1 10.12 -24.40 -22.49
CA MET A 1 9.80 -24.67 -21.07
C MET A 1 8.72 -25.74 -21.00
N SER A 2 8.83 -26.71 -20.09
CA SER A 2 7.83 -27.79 -19.98
C SER A 2 6.54 -27.24 -19.39
N GLY A 3 5.39 -27.49 -20.03
CA GLY A 3 4.06 -27.14 -19.51
C GLY A 3 3.74 -27.76 -18.14
N ALA A 4 4.57 -28.68 -17.64
CA ALA A 4 4.50 -29.16 -16.26
C ALA A 4 4.97 -28.13 -15.22
N ILE A 5 5.99 -27.32 -15.54
CA ILE A 5 6.49 -26.28 -14.63
C ILE A 5 5.48 -25.14 -14.52
N GLU A 6 4.95 -24.67 -15.65
CA GLU A 6 3.90 -23.64 -15.67
C GLU A 6 2.67 -24.06 -14.86
N ARG A 7 2.22 -25.31 -15.03
CA ARG A 7 1.15 -25.88 -14.20
C ARG A 7 1.52 -25.92 -12.73
N THR A 8 2.74 -26.31 -12.38
CA THR A 8 3.18 -26.34 -10.97
C THR A 8 3.21 -24.94 -10.36
N VAL A 9 3.69 -23.94 -11.09
CA VAL A 9 3.69 -22.54 -10.64
C VAL A 9 2.26 -22.03 -10.43
N ARG A 10 1.35 -22.31 -11.37
CA ARG A 10 -0.07 -21.95 -11.26
C ARG A 10 -0.74 -22.66 -10.08
N ASP A 11 -0.65 -23.98 -10.04
CA ASP A 11 -1.49 -24.82 -9.19
C ASP A 11 -0.93 -24.93 -7.76
N ARG A 12 0.40 -24.95 -7.61
CA ARG A 12 1.06 -25.15 -6.31
C ARG A 12 1.63 -23.87 -5.71
N LEU A 13 2.11 -22.92 -6.53
CA LEU A 13 2.60 -21.62 -6.01
C LEU A 13 1.52 -20.56 -6.01
N GLY A 14 0.45 -20.75 -6.77
CA GLY A 14 -0.63 -19.77 -6.91
C GLY A 14 -0.23 -18.54 -7.70
N ILE A 15 0.89 -18.57 -8.42
CA ILE A 15 1.40 -17.45 -9.22
C ILE A 15 0.94 -17.64 -10.66
N ASP A 16 0.47 -16.57 -11.31
CA ASP A 16 0.15 -16.56 -12.73
C ASP A 16 1.39 -16.15 -13.55
N PRO A 17 2.06 -17.07 -14.26
CA PRO A 17 3.27 -16.75 -15.00
C PRO A 17 3.07 -15.69 -16.08
N SER A 18 1.84 -15.53 -16.61
CA SER A 18 1.54 -14.53 -17.64
C SER A 18 1.69 -13.10 -17.13
N THR A 19 1.57 -12.91 -15.81
CA THR A 19 1.69 -11.59 -15.15
C THR A 19 3.13 -11.15 -14.93
N LEU A 20 4.10 -12.07 -15.06
CA LEU A 20 5.52 -11.83 -14.76
C LEU A 20 6.36 -11.42 -15.99
N GLY A 21 5.77 -11.47 -17.18
CA GLY A 21 6.45 -11.22 -18.46
C GLY A 21 6.99 -12.49 -19.11
N THR A 22 7.16 -12.45 -20.44
CA THR A 22 7.36 -13.61 -21.33
C THR A 22 8.60 -14.47 -21.05
N SER A 23 9.59 -13.99 -20.30
CA SER A 23 10.84 -14.72 -20.00
C SER A 23 11.20 -14.75 -18.51
N ALA A 24 10.33 -14.27 -17.62
CA ALA A 24 10.62 -14.24 -16.19
C ALA A 24 10.66 -15.65 -15.59
N LEU A 25 9.71 -16.51 -15.98
CA LEU A 25 9.67 -17.88 -15.49
C LEU A 25 10.87 -18.70 -15.96
N ASP A 26 11.25 -18.62 -17.24
CA ASP A 26 12.44 -19.31 -17.77
C ASP A 26 13.70 -18.93 -17.00
N ARG A 27 13.91 -17.63 -16.78
CA ARG A 27 15.08 -17.14 -16.04
C ARG A 27 15.05 -17.61 -14.59
N ALA A 28 13.89 -17.57 -13.93
CA ALA A 28 13.76 -18.03 -12.56
C ALA A 28 14.07 -19.53 -12.42
N VAL A 29 13.54 -20.35 -13.34
CA VAL A 29 13.84 -21.78 -13.43
C VAL A 29 15.33 -22.01 -13.62
N GLN A 30 15.97 -21.30 -14.55
CA GLN A 30 17.40 -21.45 -14.81
C GLN A 30 18.26 -21.07 -13.59
N VAL A 31 17.90 -19.99 -12.89
CA VAL A 31 18.58 -19.57 -11.64
C VAL A 31 18.47 -20.67 -10.59
N ARG A 32 17.29 -21.26 -10.41
CA ARG A 32 17.07 -22.33 -9.43
C ARG A 32 17.77 -23.63 -9.80
N MET A 33 17.69 -24.05 -11.05
CA MET A 33 18.41 -25.21 -11.59
C MET A 33 19.92 -25.08 -11.33
N THR A 34 20.49 -23.91 -11.64
CA THR A 34 21.91 -23.62 -11.38
C THR A 34 22.24 -23.69 -9.89
N ALA A 35 21.41 -23.08 -9.02
CA ALA A 35 21.61 -23.11 -7.57
C ALA A 35 21.53 -24.52 -6.96
N ARG A 36 20.80 -25.44 -7.61
CA ARG A 36 20.68 -26.85 -7.19
C ARG A 36 21.68 -27.78 -7.89
N GLY A 37 22.47 -27.28 -8.83
CA GLY A 37 23.36 -28.11 -9.66
C GLY A 37 22.60 -29.09 -10.55
N ILE A 38 21.43 -28.71 -11.05
CA ILE A 38 20.58 -29.52 -11.93
C ILE A 38 20.69 -28.96 -13.34
N ASP A 39 21.05 -29.81 -14.29
CA ASP A 39 21.16 -29.50 -15.72
C ASP A 39 19.96 -30.04 -16.53
N GLU A 40 19.24 -31.03 -16.00
CA GLU A 40 18.06 -31.61 -16.64
C GLU A 40 16.74 -31.00 -16.16
N LEU A 41 15.94 -30.46 -17.08
CA LEU A 41 14.65 -29.84 -16.79
C LEU A 41 13.62 -30.82 -16.20
N ALA A 42 13.66 -32.09 -16.62
CA ALA A 42 12.76 -33.13 -16.11
C ALA A 42 13.02 -33.42 -14.63
N LEU A 43 14.30 -33.51 -14.23
CA LEU A 43 14.69 -33.68 -12.82
C LEU A 43 14.25 -32.49 -11.97
N TYR A 44 14.44 -31.27 -12.48
CA TYR A 44 13.95 -30.07 -11.79
C TYR A 44 12.42 -30.06 -11.64
N THR A 45 11.70 -30.44 -12.69
CA THR A 45 10.24 -30.58 -12.65
C THR A 45 9.80 -31.59 -11.57
N ALA A 46 10.48 -32.74 -11.47
CA ALA A 46 10.19 -33.74 -10.44
C ALA A 46 10.37 -33.17 -9.01
N ARG A 47 11.43 -32.41 -8.78
CA ARG A 47 11.65 -31.73 -7.47
C ARG A 47 10.55 -30.72 -7.16
N LEU A 48 10.11 -29.93 -8.13
CA LEU A 48 9.01 -28.99 -7.92
C LEU A 48 7.69 -29.68 -7.52
N LEU A 49 7.49 -30.94 -7.89
CA LEU A 49 6.30 -31.70 -7.50
C LEU A 49 6.39 -32.23 -6.06
N THR A 50 7.58 -32.59 -5.59
CA THR A 50 7.77 -33.26 -4.28
C THR A 50 8.28 -32.36 -3.17
N GLU A 51 9.05 -31.32 -3.50
CA GLU A 51 9.77 -30.48 -2.52
C GLU A 51 9.07 -29.12 -2.34
N GLN A 52 8.46 -28.90 -1.17
CA GLN A 52 7.86 -27.60 -0.83
C GLN A 52 8.89 -26.47 -0.76
N ALA A 53 10.07 -26.75 -0.18
CA ALA A 53 11.13 -25.76 -0.07
C ALA A 53 11.62 -25.25 -1.44
N GLU A 54 11.68 -26.12 -2.46
CA GLU A 54 12.09 -25.69 -3.80
C GLU A 54 11.00 -24.86 -4.50
N ARG A 55 9.73 -25.21 -4.24
CA ARG A 55 8.57 -24.41 -4.66
C ARG A 55 8.62 -22.99 -4.08
N ASP A 56 8.85 -22.86 -2.78
CA ASP A 56 8.96 -21.56 -2.11
C ASP A 56 10.18 -20.76 -2.62
N ALA A 57 11.31 -21.44 -2.85
CA ALA A 57 12.50 -20.80 -3.42
C ALA A 57 12.28 -20.33 -4.86
N LEU A 58 11.53 -21.06 -5.69
CA LEU A 58 11.14 -20.59 -7.02
C LEU A 58 10.18 -19.38 -6.93
N ALA A 59 9.18 -19.42 -6.03
CA ALA A 59 8.27 -18.30 -5.80
C ALA A 59 9.01 -17.03 -5.38
N ALA A 60 10.05 -17.16 -4.54
CA ALA A 60 10.90 -16.06 -4.12
C ALA A 60 11.61 -15.38 -5.32
N VAL A 61 12.12 -16.16 -6.28
CA VAL A 61 12.77 -15.60 -7.49
C VAL A 61 11.76 -14.95 -8.44
N LEU A 62 10.54 -15.47 -8.48
CA LEU A 62 9.45 -14.91 -9.30
C LEU A 62 8.85 -13.63 -8.69
N SER A 63 9.10 -13.35 -7.41
CA SER A 63 8.51 -12.23 -6.69
C SER A 63 9.24 -10.91 -6.98
N VAL A 64 8.50 -9.89 -7.41
CA VAL A 64 9.04 -8.54 -7.60
C VAL A 64 9.09 -7.82 -6.26
N SER A 65 10.30 -7.52 -5.80
CA SER A 65 10.56 -6.99 -4.45
C SER A 65 10.65 -5.45 -4.43
N GLU A 66 9.68 -4.76 -5.01
CA GLU A 66 9.66 -3.29 -4.97
C GLU A 66 8.86 -2.79 -3.77
N THR A 67 9.54 -2.17 -2.81
CA THR A 67 8.96 -1.60 -1.60
C THR A 67 9.78 -0.39 -1.12
N TRP A 68 9.18 0.45 -0.28
CA TRP A 68 9.82 1.63 0.31
C TRP A 68 9.06 2.05 1.57
N PHE A 69 9.72 2.84 2.42
CA PHE A 69 9.14 3.30 3.68
C PHE A 69 7.91 4.18 3.43
N PHE A 70 6.87 3.93 4.20
CA PHE A 70 5.59 4.65 4.18
C PHE A 70 4.89 4.60 2.83
N ARG A 71 5.08 3.52 2.05
CA ARG A 71 4.45 3.32 0.75
C ARG A 71 2.94 3.57 0.78
N GLY A 72 2.46 4.53 0.01
CA GLY A 72 1.05 4.95 0.03
C GLY A 72 0.76 6.10 1.00
N GLY A 73 1.81 6.77 1.49
CA GLY A 73 1.74 8.01 2.25
C GLY A 73 1.66 7.81 3.76
N ARG A 74 2.26 8.74 4.50
CA ARG A 74 2.29 8.75 5.97
C ARG A 74 0.89 8.68 6.61
N ALA A 75 -0.09 9.38 6.02
CA ALA A 75 -1.47 9.41 6.50
C ALA A 75 -2.15 8.03 6.59
N LEU A 76 -1.77 7.10 5.70
CA LEU A 76 -2.25 5.71 5.76
C LEU A 76 -1.79 5.05 7.07
N PHE A 77 -0.48 5.09 7.34
CA PHE A 77 0.12 4.45 8.51
C PHE A 77 -0.36 5.08 9.81
N ASP A 78 -0.53 6.41 9.86
CA ASP A 78 -1.08 7.11 11.01
C ASP A 78 -2.53 6.65 11.31
N ARG A 79 -3.34 6.45 10.26
CA ARG A 79 -4.72 5.93 10.40
C ARG A 79 -4.72 4.48 10.92
N LEU A 80 -3.84 3.63 10.39
CA LEU A 80 -3.68 2.25 10.85
C LEU A 80 -3.25 2.19 12.33
N ALA A 81 -2.30 3.04 12.73
CA ALA A 81 -1.85 3.17 14.11
C ALA A 81 -2.96 3.70 15.04
N GLY A 82 -3.72 4.71 14.60
CA GLY A 82 -4.86 5.26 15.33
C GLY A 82 -5.96 4.20 15.59
N PHE A 83 -6.21 3.33 14.61
CA PHE A 83 -7.09 2.18 14.80
C PHE A 83 -6.53 1.22 15.87
N ALA A 84 -5.27 0.82 15.75
CA ALA A 84 -4.61 -0.06 16.72
C ALA A 84 -4.72 0.49 18.15
N ALA A 85 -4.39 1.77 18.36
CA ALA A 85 -4.50 2.42 19.67
C ALA A 85 -5.92 2.44 20.21
N SER A 86 -6.91 2.76 19.37
CA SER A 86 -8.32 2.72 19.75
C SER A 86 -8.79 1.32 20.17
N ARG A 87 -8.18 0.27 19.63
CA ARG A 87 -8.50 -1.11 19.98
C ARG A 87 -7.80 -1.56 21.26
N ALA A 88 -6.53 -1.22 21.43
CA ALA A 88 -5.81 -1.45 22.69
C ALA A 88 -6.55 -0.81 23.86
N ASN A 89 -6.94 0.47 23.75
CA ASN A 89 -7.64 1.20 24.81
C ASN A 89 -8.98 0.58 25.21
N ARG A 90 -9.70 -0.05 24.28
CA ARG A 90 -10.99 -0.72 24.56
C ARG A 90 -10.83 -2.10 25.19
N SER A 91 -9.76 -2.81 24.84
CA SER A 91 -9.55 -4.20 25.28
C SER A 91 -8.62 -4.32 26.48
N GLY A 92 -7.80 -3.29 26.76
CA GLY A 92 -6.72 -3.36 27.74
C GLY A 92 -5.58 -4.31 27.34
N ALA A 93 -5.55 -4.78 26.09
CA ALA A 93 -4.62 -5.78 25.60
C ALA A 93 -3.69 -5.23 24.50
N SER A 94 -2.53 -5.86 24.35
CA SER A 94 -1.61 -5.60 23.24
C SER A 94 -2.24 -5.93 21.90
N VAL A 95 -1.96 -5.12 20.88
CA VAL A 95 -2.48 -5.27 19.53
C VAL A 95 -1.56 -6.14 18.68
N ARG A 96 -2.13 -7.03 17.88
CA ARG A 96 -1.39 -7.84 16.91
C ARG A 96 -1.60 -7.32 15.50
N VAL A 97 -0.48 -7.02 14.83
CA VAL A 97 -0.45 -6.52 13.45
C VAL A 97 0.25 -7.53 12.55
N LEU A 98 -0.30 -7.77 11.37
CA LEU A 98 0.32 -8.59 10.33
C LEU A 98 0.62 -7.74 9.08
N SER A 99 1.84 -7.81 8.55
CA SER A 99 2.20 -7.32 7.21
C SER A 99 2.59 -8.52 6.33
N ALA A 100 1.81 -8.78 5.27
CA ALA A 100 1.99 -9.96 4.42
C ALA A 100 1.55 -9.69 2.97
N PRO A 101 2.45 -9.68 1.97
CA PRO A 101 3.90 -9.87 2.09
C PRO A 101 4.62 -8.62 2.62
N CYS A 102 5.78 -8.81 3.26
CA CYS A 102 6.58 -7.72 3.82
C CYS A 102 7.80 -7.32 2.95
N SER A 103 8.15 -8.10 1.93
CA SER A 103 9.30 -7.87 1.06
C SER A 103 10.58 -7.64 1.89
N THR A 104 11.35 -6.60 1.60
CA THR A 104 12.58 -6.25 2.33
C THR A 104 12.36 -5.51 3.66
N GLY A 105 11.13 -5.44 4.17
CA GLY A 105 10.83 -5.01 5.54
C GLY A 105 10.45 -3.54 5.72
N GLU A 106 10.42 -2.73 4.67
CA GLU A 106 10.04 -1.32 4.79
C GLU A 106 8.61 -1.12 5.32
N GLU A 107 7.63 -1.93 4.89
CA GLU A 107 6.24 -1.84 5.37
C GLU A 107 6.08 -2.17 6.87
N PRO A 108 6.56 -3.32 7.38
CA PRO A 108 6.42 -3.62 8.80
C PRO A 108 7.19 -2.64 9.70
N TYR A 109 8.31 -2.08 9.25
CA TYR A 109 8.99 -1.03 10.00
C TYR A 109 8.25 0.32 9.95
N SER A 110 7.60 0.68 8.84
CA SER A 110 6.71 1.83 8.81
C SER A 110 5.52 1.68 9.76
N LEU A 111 4.95 0.47 9.85
CA LEU A 111 3.93 0.16 10.85
C LEU A 111 4.50 0.30 12.26
N ALA A 112 5.66 -0.31 12.54
CA ALA A 112 6.28 -0.25 13.86
C ALA A 112 6.59 1.20 14.32
N ILE A 113 7.03 2.06 13.39
CA ILE A 113 7.29 3.47 13.67
C ILE A 113 5.98 4.21 13.98
N ALA A 114 4.96 4.09 13.12
CA ALA A 114 3.68 4.77 13.32
C ALA A 114 2.99 4.30 14.62
N LEU A 115 3.09 3.02 14.95
CA LEU A 115 2.60 2.46 16.20
C LEU A 115 3.38 3.03 17.40
N LEU A 116 4.71 3.08 17.34
CA LEU A 116 5.52 3.64 18.43
C LEU A 116 5.12 5.09 18.74
N GLU A 117 4.97 5.92 17.71
CA GLU A 117 4.56 7.32 17.86
C GLU A 117 3.17 7.46 18.49
N GLN A 118 2.24 6.57 18.11
CA GLN A 118 0.87 6.59 18.60
C GLN A 118 0.75 6.08 20.05
N PHE A 119 1.52 5.05 20.42
CA PHE A 119 1.46 4.40 21.73
C PHE A 119 2.43 5.00 22.75
N GLY A 120 3.51 5.65 22.31
CA GLY A 120 4.58 6.14 23.17
C GLY A 120 5.47 5.04 23.77
N GLY A 121 5.28 3.77 23.39
CA GLY A 121 6.05 2.62 23.88
C GLY A 121 5.75 1.33 23.09
N ALA A 122 6.69 0.39 23.10
CA ALA A 122 6.65 -0.81 22.26
C ALA A 122 5.86 -1.99 22.86
N ASP A 123 5.54 -1.97 24.17
CA ASP A 123 4.88 -3.08 24.86
C ASP A 123 3.38 -3.24 24.53
N ALA A 124 2.83 -2.28 23.77
CA ALA A 124 1.40 -2.23 23.44
C ALA A 124 1.05 -2.94 22.12
N TYR A 125 2.05 -3.39 21.35
CA TYR A 125 1.82 -4.00 20.05
C TYR A 125 2.90 -5.00 19.63
N THR A 126 2.55 -5.86 18.68
CA THR A 126 3.49 -6.74 17.98
C THR A 126 3.23 -6.66 16.48
N VAL A 127 4.28 -6.62 15.68
CA VAL A 127 4.21 -6.67 14.22
C VAL A 127 4.80 -7.98 13.73
N ASP A 128 3.95 -8.86 13.21
CA ASP A 128 4.37 -10.06 12.49
C ASP A 128 4.47 -9.71 11.00
N ALA A 129 5.59 -10.06 10.38
CA ALA A 129 5.92 -9.72 9.00
C ALA A 129 6.28 -10.99 8.24
N ILE A 130 5.63 -11.23 7.10
CA ILE A 130 5.71 -12.50 6.39
C ILE A 130 6.11 -12.28 4.95
N ASP A 131 6.96 -13.13 4.42
CA ASP A 131 7.26 -13.19 2.99
C ASP A 131 7.60 -14.63 2.60
N VAL A 132 7.50 -14.98 1.32
CA VAL A 132 7.96 -16.29 0.81
C VAL A 132 9.47 -16.28 0.53
N SER A 133 10.05 -15.10 0.33
CA SER A 133 11.45 -14.91 -0.02
C SER A 133 12.34 -14.82 1.23
N GLU A 134 12.99 -15.92 1.58
CA GLU A 134 14.02 -15.93 2.63
C GLU A 134 15.13 -14.88 2.42
N PRO A 135 15.64 -14.63 1.20
CA PRO A 135 16.58 -13.54 0.97
C PRO A 135 16.02 -12.15 1.34
N ASN A 136 14.74 -11.90 1.09
CA ASN A 136 14.10 -10.65 1.48
C ASN A 136 13.91 -10.55 2.99
N LEU A 137 13.49 -11.65 3.64
CA LEU A 137 13.37 -11.72 5.09
C LEU A 137 14.73 -11.51 5.79
N ALA A 138 15.82 -12.05 5.23
CA ALA A 138 17.16 -11.81 5.74
C ALA A 138 17.55 -10.32 5.66
N ARG A 139 17.19 -9.64 4.55
CA ARG A 139 17.41 -8.19 4.37
C ARG A 139 16.54 -7.38 5.34
N ALA A 140 15.28 -7.76 5.51
CA ALA A 140 14.35 -7.15 6.44
C ALA A 140 14.83 -7.27 7.90
N SER A 141 15.26 -8.46 8.30
CA SER A 141 15.83 -8.73 9.62
C SER A 141 17.13 -7.96 9.86
N ALA A 142 17.99 -7.81 8.84
CA ALA A 142 19.17 -6.97 8.94
C ALA A 142 18.83 -5.49 9.17
N GLY A 143 17.70 -5.01 8.64
CA GLY A 143 17.18 -3.67 8.87
C GLY A 143 18.08 -2.55 8.32
N ARG A 144 18.78 -2.81 7.20
CA ARG A 144 19.74 -1.88 6.57
C ARG A 144 19.31 -1.51 5.16
N TYR A 145 19.05 -0.23 4.95
CA TYR A 145 18.37 0.27 3.76
C TYR A 145 19.19 1.31 3.00
N PRO A 146 19.17 1.27 1.65
CA PRO A 146 19.75 2.35 0.84
C PRO A 146 18.89 3.62 0.93
N ALA A 147 19.44 4.76 0.52
CA ALA A 147 18.69 6.02 0.47
C ALA A 147 17.41 5.93 -0.41
N ALA A 148 17.42 5.09 -1.45
CA ALA A 148 16.29 4.87 -2.34
C ALA A 148 15.04 4.27 -1.66
N SER A 149 15.18 3.61 -0.50
CA SER A 149 14.04 3.12 0.28
C SER A 149 13.26 4.26 0.96
N PHE A 150 13.78 5.50 0.97
CA PHE A 150 13.18 6.68 1.61
C PHE A 150 12.71 7.69 0.56
N ARG A 151 11.87 7.24 -0.36
CA ARG A 151 11.40 8.02 -1.52
C ARG A 151 9.95 8.48 -1.44
N GLU A 152 9.20 8.05 -0.41
CA GLU A 152 7.85 8.56 -0.19
C GLU A 152 7.92 10.04 0.22
N PRO A 153 7.09 10.93 -0.38
CA PRO A 153 7.02 12.32 0.05
C PRO A 153 6.55 12.45 1.51
N GLY A 154 7.11 13.41 2.23
CA GLY A 154 6.73 13.72 3.60
C GLY A 154 7.93 14.03 4.50
N PRO A 155 7.71 14.12 5.82
CA PRO A 155 8.78 14.31 6.78
C PRO A 155 9.81 13.20 6.70
N ASP A 156 11.08 13.56 6.80
CA ASP A 156 12.16 12.58 6.84
C ASP A 156 12.09 11.78 8.15
N VAL A 157 11.78 10.48 8.03
CA VAL A 157 11.66 9.56 9.16
C VAL A 157 13.02 9.02 9.64
N ARG A 158 14.11 9.33 8.93
CA ARG A 158 15.44 8.84 9.27
C ARG A 158 15.95 9.39 10.60
N PRO A 159 15.97 10.72 10.85
CA PRO A 159 16.63 11.28 12.02
C PRO A 159 16.05 10.92 13.41
N PRO A 160 14.83 10.36 13.56
CA PRO A 160 14.42 9.74 14.83
C PRO A 160 14.57 8.21 14.88
N TYR A 161 14.48 7.48 13.76
CA TYR A 161 14.31 6.02 13.77
C TYR A 161 15.43 5.22 13.10
N PHE A 162 16.41 5.91 12.52
CA PHE A 162 17.50 5.30 11.77
C PHE A 162 18.84 5.93 12.13
N ARG A 163 19.88 5.11 12.04
CA ARG A 163 21.27 5.56 12.12
C ARG A 163 21.94 5.38 10.76
N LYS A 164 22.65 6.42 10.30
CA LYS A 164 23.47 6.30 9.09
C LYS A 164 24.73 5.47 9.38
N VAL A 165 24.98 4.45 8.58
CA VAL A 165 26.16 3.55 8.65
C VAL A 165 26.70 3.38 7.24
N GLY A 166 27.79 4.09 6.93
CA GLY A 166 28.32 4.15 5.57
C GLY A 166 27.32 4.77 4.59
N ASP A 167 26.99 4.03 3.54
CA ASP A 167 26.02 4.37 2.50
C ASP A 167 24.57 3.95 2.83
N ARG A 168 24.36 3.31 3.99
CA ARG A 168 23.07 2.74 4.38
C ARG A 168 22.50 3.37 5.65
N TRP A 169 21.20 3.16 5.84
CA TRP A 169 20.45 3.54 7.02
C TRP A 169 20.00 2.30 7.76
N GLU A 170 20.43 2.17 9.01
CA GLU A 170 20.11 1.04 9.88
C GLU A 170 18.96 1.42 10.82
N VAL A 171 17.89 0.63 10.83
CA VAL A 171 16.76 0.77 11.76
C VAL A 171 17.26 0.66 13.20
N LEU A 172 16.83 1.57 14.08
CA LEU A 172 17.25 1.52 15.47
C LEU A 172 16.79 0.22 16.17
N PRO A 173 17.60 -0.36 17.08
CA PRO A 173 17.33 -1.67 17.66
C PRO A 173 15.95 -1.81 18.34
N HIS A 174 15.46 -0.74 18.98
CA HIS A 174 14.17 -0.76 19.67
C HIS A 174 12.98 -0.82 18.70
N ILE A 175 13.10 -0.24 17.51
CA ILE A 175 12.11 -0.39 16.43
C ILE A 175 12.18 -1.81 15.87
N ARG A 176 13.41 -2.32 15.67
CA ARG A 176 13.63 -3.67 15.15
C ARG A 176 13.03 -4.75 16.06
N ALA A 177 13.12 -4.58 17.38
CA ALA A 177 12.59 -5.53 18.35
C ALA A 177 11.05 -5.67 18.30
N ALA A 178 10.33 -4.69 17.74
CA ALA A 178 8.88 -4.74 17.62
C ALA A 178 8.38 -5.59 16.43
N VAL A 179 9.28 -6.04 15.55
CA VAL A 179 8.95 -6.76 14.32
C VAL A 179 9.51 -8.19 14.36
N ARG A 180 8.65 -9.17 14.07
CA ARG A 180 9.02 -10.59 13.95
C ARG A 180 8.82 -11.05 12.50
N PHE A 181 9.82 -11.72 11.93
CA PHE A 181 9.81 -12.15 10.54
C PHE A 181 9.57 -13.65 10.43
N PHE A 182 8.68 -14.07 9.53
CA PHE A 182 8.37 -15.49 9.25
C PHE A 182 8.37 -15.76 7.75
N SER A 183 8.84 -16.95 7.36
CA SER A 183 8.66 -17.43 5.98
C SER A 183 7.36 -18.19 5.87
N ALA A 184 6.45 -17.73 5.00
CA ALA A 184 5.22 -18.44 4.67
C ALA A 184 4.61 -17.95 3.36
N ASN A 185 3.93 -18.86 2.66
CA ASN A 185 3.20 -18.56 1.44
C ASN A 185 1.72 -18.23 1.76
N LEU A 186 1.29 -17.01 1.46
CA LEU A 186 -0.08 -16.53 1.72
C LEU A 186 -1.19 -17.40 1.09
N THR A 187 -0.87 -18.13 0.03
CA THR A 187 -1.81 -18.98 -0.71
C THR A 187 -1.84 -20.43 -0.21
N ASP A 188 -0.99 -20.78 0.76
CA ASP A 188 -0.96 -22.10 1.39
C ASP A 188 -2.26 -22.32 2.20
N PRO A 189 -2.97 -23.45 2.01
CA PRO A 189 -4.15 -23.78 2.81
C PRO A 189 -3.95 -23.76 4.33
N ILE A 190 -2.72 -24.01 4.81
CA ILE A 190 -2.39 -24.01 6.24
C ILE A 190 -1.62 -22.75 6.67
N PHE A 191 -1.64 -21.68 5.87
CA PHE A 191 -0.96 -20.40 6.15
C PHE A 191 -1.27 -19.91 7.57
N LEU A 192 -0.30 -19.97 8.48
CA LEU A 192 -0.47 -19.61 9.89
C LEU A 192 -1.73 -20.24 10.53
N ALA A 193 -2.01 -21.51 10.26
CA ALA A 193 -3.20 -22.20 10.76
C ALA A 193 -3.32 -22.19 12.30
N THR A 194 -2.18 -22.15 13.00
CA THR A 194 -2.09 -22.18 14.47
C THR A 194 -2.00 -20.79 15.10
N GLU A 195 -1.88 -19.73 14.31
CA GLU A 195 -1.78 -18.37 14.84
C GLU A 195 -3.13 -17.85 15.30
N ARG A 196 -3.13 -17.06 16.38
CA ARG A 196 -4.34 -16.33 16.79
C ARG A 196 -4.67 -15.25 15.76
N PRO A 197 -5.93 -14.80 15.68
CA PRO A 197 -6.28 -13.70 14.81
C PRO A 197 -5.47 -12.42 15.10
N TYR A 198 -5.30 -11.62 14.06
CA TYR A 198 -4.67 -10.31 14.07
C TYR A 198 -5.74 -9.22 14.10
N ASP A 199 -5.42 -8.16 14.82
CA ASP A 199 -6.27 -7.00 14.96
C ASP A 199 -6.20 -6.10 13.73
N LEU A 200 -5.02 -6.01 13.13
CA LEU A 200 -4.76 -5.32 11.88
C LEU A 200 -3.99 -6.25 10.93
N ILE A 201 -4.45 -6.37 9.70
CA ILE A 201 -3.71 -7.04 8.62
C ILE A 201 -3.48 -6.04 7.49
N VAL A 202 -2.24 -5.92 7.03
CA VAL A 202 -1.84 -5.16 5.85
C VAL A 202 -1.35 -6.15 4.80
N CYS A 203 -2.03 -6.20 3.66
CA CYS A 203 -1.75 -7.13 2.57
C CYS A 203 -1.85 -6.37 1.25
N ARG A 204 -0.74 -5.81 0.79
CA ARG A 204 -0.73 -4.85 -0.32
C ARG A 204 0.21 -5.29 -1.43
N ASN A 205 -0.18 -4.98 -2.67
CA ASN A 205 0.62 -5.11 -3.89
C ASN A 205 1.06 -6.55 -4.22
N VAL A 206 0.25 -7.55 -3.87
CA VAL A 206 0.56 -8.97 -4.06
C VAL A 206 -0.46 -9.71 -4.92
N PHE A 207 -1.74 -9.33 -4.90
CA PHE A 207 -2.77 -10.07 -5.65
C PHE A 207 -2.57 -9.99 -7.15
N ILE A 208 -1.85 -8.98 -7.66
CA ILE A 208 -1.57 -8.85 -9.10
C ILE A 208 -0.80 -10.06 -9.68
N TYR A 209 -0.08 -10.81 -8.84
CA TYR A 209 0.69 -11.99 -9.26
C TYR A 209 -0.09 -13.29 -9.17
N PHE A 210 -1.26 -13.29 -8.52
CA PHE A 210 -1.96 -14.51 -8.19
C PHE A 210 -2.98 -14.97 -9.24
N THR A 211 -3.10 -16.29 -9.39
CA THR A 211 -4.22 -16.90 -10.11
C THR A 211 -5.55 -16.61 -9.38
N PRO A 212 -6.71 -16.71 -10.06
CA PRO A 212 -8.00 -16.54 -9.40
C PRO A 212 -8.20 -17.44 -8.17
N GLU A 213 -7.77 -18.70 -8.24
CA GLU A 213 -7.88 -19.68 -7.15
C GLU A 213 -6.95 -19.32 -5.99
N ALA A 214 -5.74 -18.86 -6.30
CA ALA A 214 -4.76 -18.42 -5.31
C ALA A 214 -5.23 -17.16 -4.58
N LYS A 215 -5.86 -16.21 -5.30
CA LYS A 215 -6.52 -15.03 -4.70
C LYS A 215 -7.61 -15.46 -3.71
N GLN A 216 -8.46 -16.41 -4.11
CA GLN A 216 -9.52 -16.92 -3.22
C GLN A 216 -8.94 -17.54 -1.94
N ARG A 217 -7.89 -18.36 -2.06
CA ARG A 217 -7.19 -18.93 -0.90
C ARG A 217 -6.56 -17.85 -0.02
N ALA A 218 -5.87 -16.88 -0.61
CA ALA A 218 -5.28 -15.76 0.10
C ALA A 218 -6.35 -14.98 0.88
N VAL A 219 -7.47 -14.63 0.24
CA VAL A 219 -8.56 -13.90 0.93
C VAL A 219 -9.20 -14.75 2.02
N ALA A 220 -9.39 -16.06 1.82
CA ALA A 220 -9.90 -16.95 2.86
C ALA A 220 -8.95 -17.02 4.07
N ASN A 221 -7.64 -17.02 3.84
CA ASN A 221 -6.62 -16.97 4.88
C ASN A 221 -6.64 -15.63 5.64
N LEU A 222 -6.69 -14.51 4.94
CA LEU A 222 -6.81 -13.17 5.54
C LEU A 222 -8.10 -13.06 6.35
N ASP A 223 -9.23 -13.51 5.80
CA ASP A 223 -10.51 -13.52 6.49
C ASP A 223 -10.44 -14.40 7.74
N ARG A 224 -9.87 -15.60 7.70
CA ARG A 224 -9.71 -16.44 8.91
C ARG A 224 -8.84 -15.78 9.98
N LEU A 225 -7.75 -15.13 9.56
CA LEU A 225 -6.79 -14.50 10.46
C LEU A 225 -7.24 -13.13 10.96
N LEU A 226 -8.28 -12.51 10.40
CA LEU A 226 -8.72 -11.19 10.86
C LEU A 226 -9.61 -11.31 12.10
N ALA A 227 -9.27 -10.63 13.18
CA ALA A 227 -10.13 -10.55 14.36
C ALA A 227 -11.51 -9.97 14.03
N LEU A 228 -12.54 -10.29 14.82
CA LEU A 228 -13.94 -9.91 14.54
C LEU A 228 -14.13 -8.41 14.26
N ASN A 229 -13.47 -7.55 15.05
CA ASN A 229 -13.46 -6.09 14.88
C ASN A 229 -12.10 -5.58 14.37
N GLY A 230 -11.38 -6.43 13.62
CA GLY A 230 -10.10 -6.09 13.02
C GLY A 230 -10.25 -5.30 11.72
N ARG A 231 -9.14 -4.73 11.25
CA ARG A 231 -9.05 -4.02 9.96
C ARG A 231 -8.15 -4.77 8.99
N LEU A 232 -8.55 -4.80 7.74
CA LEU A 232 -7.77 -5.32 6.61
C LEU A 232 -7.41 -4.15 5.69
N CYS A 233 -6.14 -3.93 5.43
CA CYS A 233 -5.66 -2.94 4.49
C CYS A 233 -5.15 -3.61 3.22
N LEU A 234 -5.72 -3.27 2.07
CA LEU A 234 -5.34 -3.72 0.74
C LEU A 234 -5.01 -2.51 -0.14
N THR A 235 -4.36 -2.71 -1.28
CA THR A 235 -4.36 -1.68 -2.32
C THR A 235 -5.79 -1.53 -2.86
N PRO A 236 -6.30 -0.32 -3.18
CA PRO A 236 -7.65 -0.16 -3.71
C PRO A 236 -7.98 -1.09 -4.90
N ALA A 237 -7.04 -1.28 -5.84
CA ALA A 237 -7.21 -2.19 -6.97
C ALA A 237 -7.33 -3.69 -6.58
N GLU A 238 -6.81 -4.08 -5.41
CA GLU A 238 -6.91 -5.44 -4.89
C GLU A 238 -8.24 -5.67 -4.17
N ALA A 239 -8.82 -4.60 -3.62
CA ALA A 239 -10.06 -4.67 -2.87
C ALA A 239 -11.29 -4.99 -3.71
N ASP A 240 -11.28 -4.66 -5.01
CA ASP A 240 -12.30 -5.08 -5.97
C ASP A 240 -12.44 -6.61 -6.07
N ARG A 241 -11.47 -7.35 -5.51
CA ARG A 241 -11.43 -8.82 -5.50
C ARG A 241 -11.86 -9.43 -4.17
N LEU A 242 -12.24 -8.62 -3.18
CA LEU A 242 -12.84 -9.11 -1.95
C LEU A 242 -14.24 -9.71 -2.22
N PRO A 243 -14.62 -10.79 -1.53
CA PRO A 243 -15.95 -11.37 -1.64
C PRO A 243 -17.03 -10.32 -1.36
N ALA A 244 -17.99 -10.21 -2.28
CA ALA A 244 -19.09 -9.27 -2.16
C ALA A 244 -19.84 -9.45 -0.83
N GLY A 245 -20.11 -8.33 -0.15
CA GLY A 245 -20.85 -8.34 1.12
C GLY A 245 -20.09 -8.92 2.32
N ARG A 246 -18.84 -9.41 2.16
CA ARG A 246 -18.03 -9.91 3.28
C ARG A 246 -17.27 -8.80 4.00
N PHE A 247 -16.79 -7.83 3.23
CA PHE A 247 -16.02 -6.68 3.72
C PHE A 247 -16.69 -5.38 3.28
N SER A 248 -16.60 -4.37 4.12
CA SER A 248 -17.04 -3.00 3.83
C SER A 248 -15.87 -2.03 4.03
N PRO A 249 -15.73 -1.00 3.19
CA PRO A 249 -14.76 0.08 3.42
C PRO A 249 -14.89 0.67 4.84
N ASP A 250 -13.78 0.96 5.49
CA ASP A 250 -13.68 1.62 6.79
C ASP A 250 -12.90 2.93 6.65
N GLY A 251 -13.62 3.99 6.24
CA GLY A 251 -13.06 5.30 5.96
C GLY A 251 -12.86 5.57 4.46
N PRO A 252 -12.00 6.56 4.12
CA PRO A 252 -11.79 6.97 2.74
C PRO A 252 -11.23 5.83 1.86
N PRO A 253 -11.82 5.54 0.67
CA PRO A 253 -11.44 4.41 -0.17
C PRO A 253 -9.97 4.39 -0.61
N GLU A 254 -9.34 5.55 -0.74
CA GLU A 254 -7.94 5.69 -1.16
C GLU A 254 -6.95 5.02 -0.20
N PHE A 255 -7.32 4.88 1.08
CA PHE A 255 -6.51 4.15 2.07
C PHE A 255 -6.67 2.64 1.98
N GLY A 256 -7.69 2.15 1.26
CA GLY A 256 -7.93 0.73 1.09
C GLY A 256 -8.10 -0.04 2.39
N ILE A 257 -8.77 0.56 3.39
CA ILE A 257 -9.02 -0.08 4.70
C ILE A 257 -10.44 -0.64 4.70
N TYR A 258 -10.56 -1.87 5.17
CA TYR A 258 -11.79 -2.65 5.19
C TYR A 258 -12.01 -3.28 6.57
N ARG A 259 -13.29 -3.49 6.90
CA ARG A 259 -13.73 -4.26 8.06
C ARG A 259 -14.72 -5.33 7.62
N ARG A 260 -14.94 -6.35 8.44
CA ARG A 260 -16.00 -7.34 8.17
C ARG A 260 -17.36 -6.66 8.17
N ALA A 261 -18.18 -6.98 7.18
CA ALA A 261 -19.57 -6.55 7.13
C ALA A 261 -20.35 -7.19 8.28
N GLY A 262 -21.20 -6.41 8.96
CA GLY A 262 -22.03 -6.91 10.07
C GLY A 262 -21.27 -7.12 11.38
N SER A 263 -20.07 -6.54 11.53
CA SER A 263 -19.39 -6.50 12.84
C SER A 263 -20.24 -5.70 13.84
N LEU A 264 -20.19 -6.05 15.14
CA LEU A 264 -20.98 -5.41 16.21
C LEU A 264 -20.83 -3.87 16.31
N SER A 265 -19.79 -3.31 15.66
CA SER A 265 -19.61 -1.86 15.49
C SER A 265 -20.73 -1.19 14.67
N ASP A 266 -21.43 -1.94 13.81
CA ASP A 266 -22.57 -1.46 13.01
C ASP A 266 -23.83 -1.24 13.86
N ILE A 267 -23.93 -1.91 15.02
CA ILE A 267 -25.11 -1.86 15.89
C ILE A 267 -25.07 -0.64 16.81
N HIS A 268 -23.89 -0.05 17.04
CA HIS A 268 -23.72 1.18 17.84
C HIS A 268 -23.78 2.48 17.01
N ALA A 269 -23.76 2.40 15.69
CA ALA A 269 -23.78 3.58 14.81
C ALA A 269 -25.19 4.15 14.56
N THR A 270 -26.25 3.50 15.06
CA THR A 270 -27.65 3.90 14.84
C THR A 270 -28.31 4.60 16.03
N VAL A 271 -27.59 4.88 17.12
CA VAL A 271 -28.12 5.74 18.17
C VAL A 271 -27.80 7.21 17.82
N PRO A 272 -28.79 8.09 17.59
CA PRO A 272 -28.53 9.50 17.38
C PRO A 272 -27.91 10.07 18.66
N ALA A 273 -26.69 10.59 18.56
CA ALA A 273 -25.98 11.22 19.66
C ALA A 273 -26.63 12.56 19.99
N SER A 274 -27.64 12.53 20.86
CA SER A 274 -28.23 13.70 21.49
C SER A 274 -28.21 13.53 23.00
N LEU A 275 -27.06 13.71 23.65
CA LEU A 275 -26.99 14.14 25.05
C LEU A 275 -25.73 14.99 25.30
N PRO A 276 -25.77 15.98 26.22
CA PRO A 276 -24.72 16.97 26.40
C PRO A 276 -23.51 16.35 27.13
N VAL A 277 -22.32 16.60 26.59
CA VAL A 277 -21.05 16.19 27.22
C VAL A 277 -20.73 17.14 28.38
N PRO A 278 -20.38 16.66 29.59
CA PRO A 278 -19.89 17.51 30.67
C PRO A 278 -18.49 18.05 30.31
N GLN A 279 -18.31 19.37 30.44
CA GLN A 279 -17.02 20.02 30.22
C GLN A 279 -15.97 19.54 31.21
N ARG A 280 -14.81 19.13 30.71
CA ARG A 280 -13.62 18.79 31.50
C ARG A 280 -12.65 20.00 31.50
N PRO A 281 -12.01 20.35 32.64
CA PRO A 281 -11.17 21.55 32.77
C PRO A 281 -9.86 21.46 31.97
N PRO A 282 -9.18 22.60 31.71
CA PRO A 282 -8.12 22.69 30.71
C PRO A 282 -6.81 22.06 31.20
N SER A 283 -6.17 21.28 30.33
CA SER A 283 -4.75 20.91 30.44
C SER A 283 -3.95 21.59 29.32
N LYS A 284 -2.67 21.84 29.62
CA LYS A 284 -1.78 22.89 29.11
C LYS A 284 -1.51 22.89 27.59
N ALA A 285 -1.09 24.08 27.15
CA ALA A 285 -0.88 24.58 25.78
C ALA A 285 -0.17 23.64 24.77
N PRO A 286 -0.53 23.74 23.47
CA PRO A 286 0.13 23.02 22.38
C PRO A 286 1.45 23.69 21.94
N ALA A 287 2.37 22.86 21.44
CA ALA A 287 3.53 23.30 20.66
C ALA A 287 3.08 23.99 19.34
N PRO A 288 3.88 24.90 18.77
CA PRO A 288 3.41 25.81 17.71
C PRO A 288 3.09 25.08 16.39
N PRO A 289 2.06 25.53 15.65
CA PRO A 289 1.68 24.92 14.38
C PRO A 289 2.65 25.27 13.24
N LEU A 290 2.93 24.29 12.40
CA LEU A 290 3.46 24.48 11.04
C LEU A 290 2.55 25.47 10.29
N ALA A 291 3.17 26.39 9.56
CA ALA A 291 2.52 27.54 8.95
C ALA A 291 1.26 27.18 8.15
N VAL A 292 0.15 27.85 8.46
CA VAL A 292 -1.08 27.80 7.67
C VAL A 292 -0.78 28.44 6.30
N PRO A 293 -0.98 27.74 5.17
CA PRO A 293 -0.78 28.34 3.85
C PRO A 293 -1.72 29.54 3.69
N ALA A 294 -1.22 30.62 3.09
CA ALA A 294 -1.97 31.86 2.93
C ALA A 294 -3.32 31.60 2.22
N PRO A 295 -4.44 32.17 2.72
CA PRO A 295 -5.75 31.97 2.12
C PRO A 295 -5.77 32.44 0.66
N GLY A 296 -6.38 31.64 -0.22
CA GLY A 296 -6.45 31.94 -1.65
C GLY A 296 -5.26 31.47 -2.49
N THR A 297 -4.31 30.72 -1.92
CA THR A 297 -3.18 30.12 -2.67
C THR A 297 -3.48 28.70 -3.15
N LEU A 298 -2.72 28.24 -4.15
CA LEU A 298 -2.78 26.85 -4.61
C LEU A 298 -2.48 25.84 -3.48
N ALA A 299 -1.54 26.17 -2.59
CA ALA A 299 -1.23 25.36 -1.41
C ALA A 299 -2.41 25.29 -0.43
N ALA A 300 -3.16 26.38 -0.26
CA ALA A 300 -4.39 26.38 0.54
C ALA A 300 -5.51 25.57 -0.12
N ALA A 301 -5.66 25.66 -1.45
CA ALA A 301 -6.60 24.83 -2.21
C ALA A 301 -6.29 23.34 -2.06
N ARG A 302 -5.01 22.97 -2.14
CA ARG A 302 -4.53 21.60 -1.96
C ARG A 302 -4.80 21.11 -0.54
N ALA A 303 -4.46 21.90 0.48
CA ALA A 303 -4.74 21.56 1.88
C ALA A 303 -6.24 21.37 2.16
N LEU A 304 -7.12 22.17 1.52
CA LEU A 304 -8.57 21.98 1.62
C LEU A 304 -9.04 20.70 0.93
N ALA A 305 -8.47 20.35 -0.23
CA ALA A 305 -8.76 19.11 -0.92
C ALA A 305 -8.32 17.90 -0.08
N ASP A 306 -7.11 17.95 0.48
CA ASP A 306 -6.54 16.91 1.35
C ASP A 306 -7.34 16.76 2.65
N ALA A 307 -7.93 17.85 3.16
CA ALA A 307 -8.83 17.85 4.31
C ALA A 307 -10.27 17.39 3.97
N GLY A 308 -10.55 16.98 2.73
CA GLY A 308 -11.88 16.56 2.26
C GLY A 308 -12.90 17.70 2.10
N ARG A 309 -12.47 18.96 2.25
CA ARG A 309 -13.31 20.16 2.04
C ARG A 309 -13.37 20.51 0.56
N LEU A 310 -13.89 19.60 -0.26
CA LEU A 310 -13.86 19.67 -1.72
C LEU A 310 -14.59 20.89 -2.29
N GLY A 311 -15.69 21.33 -1.65
CA GLY A 311 -16.42 22.52 -2.05
C GLY A 311 -15.58 23.80 -1.89
N ASP A 312 -14.86 23.91 -0.77
CA ASP A 312 -13.98 25.04 -0.50
C ASP A 312 -12.73 25.00 -1.39
N ALA A 313 -12.13 23.81 -1.56
CA ALA A 313 -10.99 23.61 -2.45
C ALA A 313 -11.32 24.03 -3.90
N ARG A 314 -12.52 23.64 -4.37
CA ARG A 314 -13.04 24.04 -5.67
C ARG A 314 -13.19 25.56 -5.77
N ALA A 315 -13.81 26.19 -4.79
CA ALA A 315 -14.01 27.65 -4.78
C ALA A 315 -12.67 28.43 -4.81
N VAL A 316 -11.65 27.92 -4.11
CA VAL A 316 -10.30 28.50 -4.16
C VAL A 316 -9.65 28.29 -5.53
N CYS A 317 -9.74 27.10 -6.13
CA CYS A 317 -9.21 26.85 -7.48
C CYS A 317 -9.89 27.75 -8.53
N GLU A 318 -11.22 27.88 -8.48
CA GLU A 318 -11.97 28.75 -9.40
C GLU A 318 -11.60 30.23 -9.20
N THR A 319 -11.28 30.64 -7.97
CA THR A 319 -10.80 32.00 -7.70
C THR A 319 -9.39 32.22 -8.26
N LEU A 320 -8.47 31.28 -8.05
CA LEU A 320 -7.13 31.31 -8.64
C LEU A 320 -7.19 31.40 -10.16
N LEU A 321 -8.04 30.59 -10.79
CA LEU A 321 -8.19 30.55 -12.25
C LEU A 321 -8.90 31.78 -12.83
N ARG A 322 -9.66 32.54 -12.02
CA ARG A 322 -10.13 33.88 -12.43
C ARG A 322 -9.00 34.88 -12.51
N THR A 323 -8.02 34.78 -11.61
CA THR A 323 -6.86 35.70 -11.59
C THR A 323 -5.73 35.27 -12.53
N ALA A 324 -5.57 33.96 -12.74
CA ALA A 324 -4.54 33.36 -13.59
C ALA A 324 -5.14 32.17 -14.38
N PRO A 325 -5.85 32.42 -15.49
CA PRO A 325 -6.48 31.36 -16.28
C PRO A 325 -5.51 30.34 -16.89
N GLY A 326 -4.21 30.69 -16.96
CA GLY A 326 -3.13 29.87 -17.51
C GLY A 326 -2.35 29.06 -16.48
N ASP A 327 -2.81 28.98 -15.23
CA ASP A 327 -2.16 28.18 -14.18
C ASP A 327 -2.49 26.69 -14.36
N ALA A 328 -1.53 25.92 -14.89
CA ALA A 328 -1.68 24.50 -15.17
C ALA A 328 -1.86 23.66 -13.89
N ASP A 329 -1.18 24.02 -12.81
CA ASP A 329 -1.28 23.32 -11.52
C ASP A 329 -2.65 23.55 -10.86
N ALA A 330 -3.19 24.76 -10.95
CA ALA A 330 -4.55 25.07 -10.49
C ALA A 330 -5.63 24.36 -11.32
N LEU A 331 -5.43 24.22 -12.63
CA LEU A 331 -6.32 23.42 -13.50
C LEU A 331 -6.22 21.91 -13.20
N ALA A 332 -5.02 21.39 -12.95
CA ALA A 332 -4.83 20.00 -12.56
C ALA A 332 -5.50 19.71 -11.20
N LEU A 333 -5.29 20.56 -10.20
CA LEU A 333 -5.96 20.43 -8.90
C LEU A 333 -7.49 20.54 -9.02
N LEU A 334 -8.01 21.49 -9.82
CA LEU A 334 -9.44 21.57 -10.10
C LEU A 334 -9.96 20.27 -10.72
N GLY A 335 -9.21 19.65 -11.63
CA GLY A 335 -9.54 18.36 -12.22
C GLY A 335 -9.63 17.24 -11.16
N VAL A 336 -8.67 17.19 -10.23
CA VAL A 336 -8.67 16.22 -9.11
C VAL A 336 -9.88 16.43 -8.20
N VAL A 337 -10.18 17.68 -7.83
CA VAL A 337 -11.35 18.01 -7.00
C VAL A 337 -12.66 17.64 -7.72
N GLN A 338 -12.76 17.89 -9.03
CA GLN A 338 -13.94 17.50 -9.81
C GLN A 338 -14.10 15.97 -9.88
N LEU A 339 -13.02 15.20 -10.03
CA LEU A 339 -13.09 13.73 -9.94
C LEU A 339 -13.59 13.26 -8.57
N ALA A 340 -13.06 13.85 -7.49
CA ALA A 340 -13.45 13.49 -6.13
C ALA A 340 -14.93 13.80 -5.84
N THR A 341 -15.50 14.81 -6.52
CA THR A 341 -16.94 15.15 -6.44
C THR A 341 -17.82 14.41 -7.46
N GLY A 342 -17.25 13.51 -8.27
CA GLY A 342 -17.97 12.71 -9.28
C GLY A 342 -18.23 13.42 -10.62
N ASN A 343 -17.79 14.67 -10.78
CA ASN A 343 -17.97 15.47 -11.99
C ASN A 343 -16.92 15.12 -13.06
N THR A 344 -17.04 13.92 -13.61
CA THR A 344 -16.04 13.31 -14.50
C THR A 344 -15.82 14.10 -15.80
N ASP A 345 -16.86 14.73 -16.35
CA ASP A 345 -16.75 15.59 -17.54
C ASP A 345 -15.96 16.88 -17.24
N ALA A 346 -16.30 17.56 -16.15
CA ALA A 346 -15.60 18.77 -15.73
C ALA A 346 -14.14 18.49 -15.40
N ALA A 347 -13.84 17.32 -14.82
CA ALA A 347 -12.48 16.88 -14.58
C ALA A 347 -11.70 16.65 -15.88
N TYR A 348 -12.32 15.96 -16.85
CA TYR A 348 -11.72 15.72 -18.17
C TYR A 348 -11.36 17.05 -18.86
N ASP A 349 -12.25 18.04 -18.80
CA ASP A 349 -12.00 19.36 -19.37
C ASP A 349 -10.88 20.12 -18.64
N ALA A 350 -10.86 20.06 -17.30
CA ALA A 350 -9.84 20.71 -16.49
C ALA A 350 -8.44 20.13 -16.76
N PHE A 351 -8.30 18.79 -16.79
CA PHE A 351 -7.05 18.15 -17.17
C PHE A 351 -6.67 18.41 -18.62
N GLY A 352 -7.64 18.48 -19.54
CA GLY A 352 -7.39 18.84 -20.93
C GLY A 352 -6.78 20.24 -21.06
N LYS A 353 -7.28 21.20 -20.29
CA LYS A 353 -6.73 22.57 -20.23
C LYS A 353 -5.35 22.61 -19.57
N ALA A 354 -5.16 21.86 -18.48
CA ALA A 354 -3.84 21.74 -17.84
C ALA A 354 -2.80 21.18 -18.83
N LEU A 355 -3.13 20.12 -19.57
CA LEU A 355 -2.27 19.52 -20.58
C LEU A 355 -2.11 20.34 -21.87
N TYR A 356 -2.96 21.35 -22.08
CA TYR A 356 -2.74 22.31 -23.15
C TYR A 356 -1.66 23.33 -22.77
N LEU A 357 -1.63 23.72 -21.48
CA LEU A 357 -0.71 24.74 -20.95
C LEU A 357 0.64 24.17 -20.54
N ASP A 358 0.64 23.06 -19.82
CA ASP A 358 1.80 22.23 -19.55
C ASP A 358 1.53 20.81 -20.06
N PRO A 359 1.94 20.54 -21.31
CA PRO A 359 1.71 19.25 -21.93
C PRO A 359 2.40 18.07 -21.21
N ASP A 360 3.42 18.30 -20.38
CA ASP A 360 4.15 17.28 -19.61
C ASP A 360 3.76 17.24 -18.12
N HIS A 361 2.69 17.95 -17.74
CA HIS A 361 2.17 18.02 -16.37
C HIS A 361 1.78 16.63 -15.84
N ARG A 362 2.64 16.05 -14.99
CA ARG A 362 2.57 14.64 -14.59
C ARG A 362 1.25 14.22 -13.94
N GLU A 363 0.73 15.03 -13.03
CA GLU A 363 -0.56 14.77 -12.33
C GLU A 363 -1.72 14.71 -13.34
N ALA A 364 -1.84 15.73 -14.21
CA ALA A 364 -2.85 15.80 -15.25
C ALA A 364 -2.72 14.67 -16.29
N VAL A 365 -1.50 14.29 -16.72
CA VAL A 365 -1.27 13.17 -17.65
C VAL A 365 -1.78 11.86 -17.03
N THR A 366 -1.45 11.62 -15.76
CA THR A 366 -1.82 10.38 -15.05
C THR A 366 -3.34 10.23 -14.93
N HIS A 367 -4.04 11.30 -14.52
CA HIS A 367 -5.50 11.27 -14.43
C HIS A 367 -6.16 11.22 -15.81
N MET A 368 -5.62 11.91 -16.82
CA MET A 368 -6.16 11.89 -18.17
C MET A 368 -6.05 10.49 -18.83
N ILE A 369 -4.97 9.74 -18.58
CA ILE A 369 -4.85 8.34 -19.04
C ILE A 369 -6.01 7.52 -18.49
N THR A 370 -6.23 7.58 -17.18
CA THR A 370 -7.31 6.84 -16.50
C THR A 370 -8.68 7.20 -17.06
N LEU A 371 -8.93 8.48 -17.34
CA LEU A 371 -10.19 8.95 -17.92
C LEU A 371 -10.38 8.53 -19.39
N CYS A 372 -9.31 8.55 -20.18
CA CYS A 372 -9.34 8.08 -21.57
C CYS A 372 -9.69 6.59 -21.63
N GLU A 373 -9.12 5.77 -20.74
CA GLU A 373 -9.42 4.33 -20.67
C GLU A 373 -10.89 4.06 -20.33
N ARG A 374 -11.43 4.75 -19.32
CA ARG A 374 -12.84 4.62 -18.93
C ARG A 374 -13.80 5.03 -20.04
N ARG A 375 -13.38 5.95 -20.93
CA ARG A 375 -14.15 6.41 -22.10
C ARG A 375 -13.89 5.59 -23.36
N GLY A 376 -13.07 4.54 -23.30
CA GLY A 376 -12.70 3.73 -24.47
C GLY A 376 -11.78 4.42 -25.47
N GLN A 377 -11.13 5.51 -25.09
CA GLN A 377 -10.20 6.29 -25.92
C GLN A 377 -8.77 5.74 -25.83
N THR A 378 -8.58 4.47 -26.20
CA THR A 378 -7.32 3.72 -26.08
C THR A 378 -6.15 4.40 -26.79
N ALA A 379 -6.37 4.91 -28.02
CA ALA A 379 -5.31 5.59 -28.78
C ALA A 379 -4.77 6.84 -28.06
N ARG A 380 -5.64 7.61 -27.39
CA ARG A 380 -5.26 8.80 -26.63
C ARG A 380 -4.55 8.44 -25.33
N ALA A 381 -5.02 7.40 -24.64
CA ALA A 381 -4.37 6.89 -23.43
C ALA A 381 -2.93 6.41 -23.73
N ASP A 382 -2.72 5.69 -24.84
CA ASP A 382 -1.40 5.18 -25.23
C ASP A 382 -0.43 6.30 -25.65
N ALA A 383 -0.93 7.33 -26.33
CA ALA A 383 -0.13 8.51 -26.64
C ALA A 383 0.37 9.22 -25.37
N LEU A 384 -0.51 9.37 -24.37
CA LEU A 384 -0.17 9.96 -23.07
C LEU A 384 0.79 9.10 -22.24
N ARG A 385 0.68 7.76 -22.31
CA ARG A 385 1.65 6.85 -21.66
C ARG A 385 3.04 6.95 -22.25
N LYS A 386 3.14 6.95 -23.59
CA LYS A 386 4.43 7.13 -24.29
C LYS A 386 5.08 8.45 -23.89
N ARG A 387 4.27 9.49 -23.74
CA ARG A 387 4.71 10.80 -23.27
C ARG A 387 5.23 10.77 -21.83
N LEU A 388 4.47 10.19 -20.90
CA LEU A 388 4.88 10.05 -19.49
C LEU A 388 6.18 9.24 -19.33
N ALA A 389 6.40 8.25 -20.19
CA ALA A 389 7.61 7.41 -20.20
C ALA A 389 8.86 8.14 -20.72
N LYS A 390 8.70 9.14 -21.61
CA LYS A 390 9.82 9.91 -22.18
C LYS A 390 10.44 10.89 -21.17
N HIS A 391 9.71 11.30 -20.14
CA HIS A 391 10.18 12.20 -19.08
C HIS A 391 10.60 11.46 -17.80
N ARG A 392 11.49 10.47 -17.93
CA ARG A 392 12.28 9.97 -16.78
C ARG A 392 13.39 10.99 -16.50
N PRO A 393 13.40 11.69 -15.36
CA PRO A 393 14.51 12.57 -15.02
C PRO A 393 15.74 11.70 -14.71
N GLY A 394 16.74 11.74 -15.58
CA GLY A 394 18.00 11.02 -15.38
C GLY A 394 18.86 10.69 -16.62
N GLU A 395 18.51 11.11 -17.84
CA GLU A 395 19.31 10.78 -19.05
C GLU A 395 19.99 11.97 -19.75
N ASP A 396 20.08 13.14 -19.12
CA ASP A 396 20.99 14.20 -19.56
C ASP A 396 21.92 14.61 -18.41
N GLN A 397 22.98 13.81 -18.21
CA GLN A 397 24.29 14.22 -17.70
C GLN A 397 25.33 13.10 -17.83
#